data_AF-A0A7U9SKY8-F1
#
_entry.id   AF-A0A7U9SKY8-F1
#
_cell.length_a   1.000
_cell.length_b   1.000
_cell.length_c   1.000
_cell.angle_alpha   90.00
_cell.angle_beta   90.00
_cell.angle_gamma   90.00
#
_symmetry.space_group_name_H-M   'P 1'
#
loop_
_entity.id
_entity.type
_entity.pdbx_description
1 polymer ?
#
loop_
_entity_poly.entity_id
_entity_poly.type
_entity_poly.pdbx_seq_one_letter_code
_entity_poly.pdbx_strand_id
1 'polypeptide(L)'
;MRIIKKILYFILGMLTLLVSFVLVCAFRPDVAEALAKFISPEQRRTVVTEISNMPEADTSFYIKQGDAEAEASDFIPEWTENFEAVNEEEGSEGLGEDVTAEYIPPSPAEIVIPENVAGRNGYQQIQDEQEQIDDSTAEQLQLDTGYSGDGLEFDAVYYPYYAMLDERGKHVYRQIYANASELYPAFSPVESVTAGELKNIFSAVVNDHPELFWLETAYAGKYVRSGQCVEIDLRFNRTAQNLETAKAYFTENADQIIAGAQNFSENYEKERFVHDALLDRISYNLGAEMNQSAYSALVNGQTVCAGYARAFQYILQQLGIPCYYCTGYAGESHAWNIVALDDGYYNVDTTWDDTGSGNYDYFNKTDEDYAGNHIRQELSVYLPPCNGQAYRDLEQTMEDNGLRSLADVGMTEEQVITDMQEYFRDCYEQILQNGTGRYTFYNVIAGDELLDEWYQNYQNEYYRQAYMESAMTEIGASSCEMALGMEQLQGGRYLIIHEVSVL
;
A
#
# COMPACT_ATOMS: atom_id res chain seq x y z
N MET A 1 -33.90 -21.45 -40.60
CA MET A 1 -32.81 -21.50 -41.60
C MET A 1 -32.57 -20.19 -42.38
N ARG A 2 -33.58 -19.40 -42.79
CA ARG A 2 -33.35 -18.13 -43.54
C ARG A 2 -32.74 -16.99 -42.71
N ILE A 3 -33.01 -16.94 -41.40
CA ILE A 3 -32.50 -15.90 -40.48
C ILE A 3 -31.01 -16.14 -40.16
N ILE A 4 -30.63 -17.38 -39.87
CA ILE A 4 -29.24 -17.77 -39.59
C ILE A 4 -28.31 -17.44 -40.77
N LYS A 5 -28.76 -17.65 -42.02
CA LYS A 5 -27.97 -17.25 -43.20
C LYS A 5 -27.75 -15.74 -43.28
N LYS A 6 -28.75 -14.92 -42.92
CA LYS A 6 -28.62 -13.46 -42.92
C LYS A 6 -27.64 -12.98 -41.84
N ILE A 7 -27.67 -13.59 -40.66
CA ILE A 7 -26.71 -13.31 -39.58
C ILE A 7 -25.29 -13.71 -40.01
N LEU A 8 -25.12 -14.88 -40.65
CA LEU A 8 -23.82 -15.33 -41.13
C LEU A 8 -23.24 -14.39 -42.20
N TYR A 9 -24.08 -13.91 -43.14
CA TYR A 9 -23.64 -12.94 -44.15
C TYR A 9 -23.31 -11.58 -43.54
N PHE A 10 -24.02 -11.17 -42.49
CA PHE A 10 -23.72 -9.95 -41.75
C PHE A 10 -22.37 -10.04 -41.02
N ILE A 11 -22.13 -11.13 -40.29
CA ILE A 11 -20.86 -11.38 -39.60
C ILE A 11 -19.70 -11.47 -40.61
N LEU A 12 -19.90 -12.17 -41.73
CA LEU A 12 -18.90 -12.25 -42.79
C LEU A 12 -18.59 -10.86 -43.38
N GLY A 13 -19.61 -10.02 -43.57
CA GLY A 13 -19.45 -8.64 -44.02
C GLY A 13 -18.63 -7.80 -43.04
N MET A 14 -18.91 -7.92 -41.74
CA MET A 14 -18.17 -7.21 -40.70
C MET A 14 -16.71 -7.64 -40.63
N LEU A 15 -16.44 -8.95 -40.70
CA LEU A 15 -15.09 -9.50 -40.74
C LEU A 15 -14.32 -9.03 -41.99
N THR A 16 -14.97 -8.99 -43.16
CA THR A 16 -14.32 -8.49 -44.37
C THR A 16 -13.99 -6.99 -44.28
N LEU A 17 -14.85 -6.19 -43.63
CA LEU A 17 -14.59 -4.77 -43.38
C LEU A 17 -13.40 -4.59 -42.43
N LEU A 18 -13.34 -5.38 -41.36
CA LEU A 18 -12.29 -5.32 -40.34
C LEU A 18 -10.93 -5.73 -40.91
N VAL A 19 -10.88 -6.81 -41.71
CA VAL A 19 -9.66 -7.23 -42.43
C VAL A 19 -9.24 -6.18 -43.47
N SER A 20 -10.19 -5.59 -44.19
CA SER A 20 -9.90 -4.51 -45.15
C SER A 20 -9.34 -3.27 -44.44
N PHE A 21 -9.87 -2.93 -43.28
CA PHE A 21 -9.39 -1.82 -42.46
C PHE A 21 -7.97 -2.05 -41.94
N VAL A 22 -7.68 -3.25 -41.42
CA VAL A 22 -6.32 -3.64 -41.00
C VAL A 22 -5.34 -3.58 -42.18
N LEU A 23 -5.74 -4.04 -43.37
CA LEU A 23 -4.92 -3.93 -44.58
C LEU A 23 -4.67 -2.46 -44.98
N VAL A 24 -5.68 -1.59 -44.89
CA VAL A 24 -5.49 -0.16 -45.14
C VAL A 24 -4.49 0.43 -44.14
N CYS A 25 -4.61 0.14 -42.85
CA CYS A 25 -3.64 0.58 -41.84
C CYS A 25 -2.22 0.03 -42.10
N ALA A 26 -2.09 -1.20 -42.61
CA ALA A 26 -0.79 -1.80 -42.93
C ALA A 26 -0.11 -1.17 -44.17
N PHE A 27 -0.87 -0.75 -45.18
CA PHE A 27 -0.34 -0.14 -46.41
C PHE A 27 -0.34 1.39 -46.41
N ARG A 28 -1.02 2.01 -45.44
CA ARG A 28 -1.11 3.46 -45.24
C ARG A 28 -0.76 3.82 -43.79
N PRO A 29 0.55 3.85 -43.46
CA PRO A 29 1.01 4.18 -42.10
C PRO A 29 0.57 5.59 -41.66
N ASP A 30 0.30 6.49 -42.59
CA ASP A 30 -0.27 7.82 -42.32
C ASP A 30 -1.70 7.76 -41.75
N VAL A 31 -2.51 6.80 -42.18
CA VAL A 31 -3.86 6.58 -41.65
C VAL A 31 -3.80 5.91 -40.28
N ALA A 32 -2.87 4.97 -40.09
CA ALA A 32 -2.64 4.33 -38.79
C ALA A 32 -2.17 5.35 -37.73
N GLU A 33 -1.26 6.26 -38.09
CA GLU A 33 -0.75 7.29 -37.18
C GLU A 33 -1.81 8.35 -36.84
N ALA A 34 -2.65 8.73 -37.81
CA ALA A 34 -3.79 9.63 -37.56
C ALA A 34 -4.83 8.99 -36.62
N LEU A 35 -5.07 7.68 -36.76
CA LEU A 35 -5.96 6.93 -35.88
C LEU A 35 -5.38 6.79 -34.47
N ALA A 36 -4.08 6.52 -34.35
CA ALA A 36 -3.38 6.46 -33.08
C ALA A 36 -3.39 7.80 -32.34
N LYS A 37 -3.21 8.92 -33.06
CA LYS A 37 -3.35 10.28 -32.50
C LYS A 37 -4.78 10.64 -32.09
N PHE A 38 -5.78 10.05 -32.74
CA PHE A 38 -7.19 10.26 -32.39
C PHE A 38 -7.61 9.43 -31.17
N ILE A 39 -7.08 8.21 -31.02
CA ILE A 39 -7.40 7.29 -29.92
C ILE A 39 -6.57 7.60 -28.67
N SER A 40 -5.41 8.25 -28.82
CA SER A 40 -4.53 8.60 -27.70
C SER A 40 -4.07 10.05 -27.81
N PRO A 41 -4.88 11.03 -27.37
CA PRO A 41 -4.42 12.40 -27.24
C PRO A 41 -3.49 12.51 -26.02
N GLU A 42 -2.20 12.71 -26.33
CA GLU A 42 -1.12 13.22 -25.46
C GLU A 42 -0.57 12.34 -24.33
N GLN A 43 0.55 11.65 -24.64
CA GLN A 43 1.73 11.68 -23.79
C GLN A 43 2.97 11.82 -24.66
N ARG A 44 3.58 13.02 -24.66
CA ARG A 44 4.98 13.19 -25.08
C ARG A 44 5.60 14.44 -24.45
N ARG A 45 6.25 14.26 -23.30
CA ARG A 45 7.46 15.01 -22.95
C ARG A 45 8.65 14.06 -23.05
N THR A 46 9.22 13.98 -24.25
CA THR A 46 10.58 13.45 -24.44
C THR A 46 11.56 14.60 -24.34
N VAL A 47 12.36 14.62 -23.27
CA VAL A 47 13.57 15.44 -23.17
C VAL A 47 14.69 14.67 -23.88
N VAL A 48 15.21 15.25 -24.96
CA VAL A 48 16.51 14.87 -25.52
C VAL A 48 17.45 16.04 -25.25
N THR A 49 18.47 15.79 -24.45
CA THR A 49 19.63 16.65 -24.23
C THR A 49 20.60 16.50 -25.40
N GLU A 50 20.94 17.59 -26.09
CA GLU A 50 22.33 17.94 -26.45
C GLU A 50 22.45 19.36 -27.05
N ILE A 51 23.01 20.26 -26.22
CA ILE A 51 24.03 21.31 -26.47
C ILE A 51 23.93 22.18 -27.74
N SER A 52 23.69 23.51 -27.58
CA SER A 52 24.69 24.58 -27.82
C SER A 52 24.08 25.99 -27.95
N ASN A 53 24.83 26.97 -27.43
CA ASN A 53 24.81 28.43 -27.69
C ASN A 53 23.83 29.35 -26.93
N MET A 54 24.39 30.06 -25.94
CA MET A 54 24.04 31.41 -25.47
C MET A 54 24.14 32.46 -26.62
N PRO A 55 23.43 33.61 -26.59
CA PRO A 55 23.72 34.71 -25.63
C PRO A 55 22.55 35.56 -25.08
N GLU A 56 22.77 35.97 -23.82
CA GLU A 56 22.59 37.27 -23.15
C GLU A 56 21.38 38.22 -23.34
N ALA A 57 21.07 38.83 -22.18
CA ALA A 57 20.44 40.14 -21.91
C ALA A 57 18.90 40.17 -21.98
N ASP A 58 18.16 40.84 -21.09
CA ASP A 58 18.49 41.96 -20.21
C ASP A 58 17.38 42.15 -19.15
N THR A 59 17.70 42.90 -18.09
CA THR A 59 16.78 43.72 -17.24
C THR A 59 15.68 43.00 -16.43
N SER A 60 15.77 42.88 -15.09
CA SER A 60 15.78 43.86 -13.98
C SER A 60 14.44 43.86 -13.21
N PHE A 61 14.51 43.34 -11.98
CA PHE A 61 13.77 43.66 -10.75
C PHE A 61 12.61 44.68 -10.81
N TYR A 62 11.49 44.36 -10.14
CA TYR A 62 11.02 45.07 -8.94
C TYR A 62 9.80 44.35 -8.32
N ILE A 63 9.92 43.91 -7.07
CA ILE A 63 8.79 43.58 -6.19
C ILE A 63 8.21 44.89 -5.68
N LYS A 64 6.87 45.02 -5.75
CA LYS A 64 6.14 46.08 -5.06
C LYS A 64 4.93 45.47 -4.36
N GLN A 65 4.96 45.52 -3.04
CA GLN A 65 3.86 45.16 -2.15
C GLN A 65 2.85 46.33 -2.13
N GLY A 66 1.55 46.00 -2.20
CA GLY A 66 0.45 46.96 -2.13
C GLY A 66 -0.90 46.28 -2.28
N ASP A 67 -1.67 46.28 -1.19
CA ASP A 67 -2.92 45.55 -0.95
C ASP A 67 -4.06 45.89 -1.92
N ALA A 68 -4.82 44.86 -2.33
CA ALA A 68 -6.27 44.93 -2.58
C ALA A 68 -6.85 43.51 -2.72
N GLU A 69 -7.85 43.21 -1.89
CA GLU A 69 -8.77 42.08 -2.00
C GLU A 69 -9.42 42.01 -3.40
N ALA A 70 -9.37 40.85 -4.07
CA ALA A 70 -10.45 40.25 -4.87
C ALA A 70 -9.94 39.03 -5.66
N GLU A 71 -10.60 37.89 -5.42
CA GLU A 71 -10.76 36.74 -6.32
C GLU A 71 -9.50 36.03 -6.83
N ALA A 72 -8.96 35.14 -5.98
CA ALA A 72 -8.26 33.96 -6.47
C ALA A 72 -9.33 33.00 -7.02
N SER A 73 -9.50 33.00 -8.35
CA SER A 73 -10.33 32.01 -9.04
C SER A 73 -9.72 30.63 -8.88
N ASP A 74 -10.56 29.71 -8.43
CA ASP A 74 -10.36 28.27 -8.32
C ASP A 74 -9.47 27.69 -9.42
N PHE A 75 -8.30 27.19 -9.02
CA PHE A 75 -7.65 26.09 -9.73
C PHE A 75 -7.73 24.87 -8.82
N ILE A 76 -8.93 24.28 -8.78
CA ILE A 76 -9.18 22.95 -8.24
C ILE A 76 -8.70 21.98 -9.33
N PRO A 77 -7.66 21.16 -9.10
CA PRO A 77 -7.26 20.20 -10.12
C PRO A 77 -8.33 19.08 -10.21
N GLU A 78 -8.43 18.47 -11.39
CA GLU A 78 -9.55 17.57 -11.77
C GLU A 78 -9.72 16.35 -10.84
N TRP A 79 -8.67 15.93 -10.12
CA TRP A 79 -8.72 14.86 -9.11
C TRP A 79 -9.50 15.16 -7.82
N THR A 80 -9.75 16.45 -7.49
CA THR A 80 -10.51 16.83 -6.30
C THR A 80 -12.03 16.74 -6.51
N GLU A 81 -12.50 16.58 -7.76
CA GLU A 81 -13.91 16.29 -8.04
C GLU A 81 -14.30 14.83 -7.72
N ASN A 82 -13.34 13.91 -7.65
CA ASN A 82 -13.56 12.51 -7.26
C ASN A 82 -13.44 12.26 -5.75
N PHE A 83 -13.10 13.29 -4.96
CA PHE A 83 -13.26 13.25 -3.52
C PHE A 83 -14.72 13.58 -3.21
N GLU A 84 -15.62 12.64 -3.50
CA GLU A 84 -16.90 12.63 -2.78
C GLU A 84 -16.53 12.49 -1.31
N ALA A 85 -16.65 13.59 -0.57
CA ALA A 85 -16.63 13.54 0.88
C ALA A 85 -17.63 12.45 1.26
N VAL A 86 -17.13 11.37 1.88
CA VAL A 86 -17.98 10.29 2.39
C VAL A 86 -19.04 10.97 3.25
N ASN A 87 -20.25 11.06 2.72
CA ASN A 87 -21.37 11.60 3.45
C ASN A 87 -21.62 10.57 4.54
N GLU A 88 -21.35 10.92 5.81
CA GLU A 88 -21.46 9.98 6.95
C GLU A 88 -22.84 9.26 7.00
N GLU A 89 -23.86 9.84 6.35
CA GLU A 89 -25.20 9.27 6.20
C GLU A 89 -25.34 8.18 5.11
N GLU A 90 -24.55 8.18 4.03
CA GLU A 90 -24.68 7.19 2.93
C GLU A 90 -23.87 5.90 3.16
N GLY A 91 -22.92 5.90 4.11
CA GLY A 91 -22.07 4.73 4.41
C GLY A 91 -22.51 3.88 5.60
N SER A 92 -23.41 4.38 6.45
CA SER A 92 -23.75 3.78 7.75
C SER A 92 -25.01 2.90 7.75
N GLU A 93 -25.67 2.74 6.59
CA GLU A 93 -26.87 1.90 6.46
C GLU A 93 -26.62 0.45 6.91
N GLY A 94 -27.44 -0.06 7.82
CA GLY A 94 -27.35 -1.44 8.32
C GLY A 94 -26.25 -1.69 9.34
N LEU A 95 -25.53 -0.67 9.78
CA LEU A 95 -24.55 -0.78 10.87
C LEU A 95 -25.24 -0.75 12.25
N GLY A 96 -24.62 -1.41 13.23
CA GLY A 96 -25.07 -1.38 14.63
C GLY A 96 -24.93 0.01 15.25
N GLU A 97 -25.81 0.35 16.19
CA GLU A 97 -25.83 1.67 16.86
C GLU A 97 -24.54 2.03 17.60
N ASP A 98 -23.76 1.02 18.04
CA ASP A 98 -22.52 1.18 18.79
C ASP A 98 -21.27 1.30 17.89
N VAL A 99 -21.42 1.25 16.56
CA VAL A 99 -20.29 1.33 15.62
C VAL A 99 -19.86 2.79 15.43
N THR A 100 -18.63 3.09 15.83
CA THR A 100 -18.05 4.44 15.70
C THR A 100 -16.69 4.37 15.00
N ALA A 101 -16.44 5.27 14.06
CA ALA A 101 -15.14 5.40 13.43
C ALA A 101 -14.14 6.05 14.40
N GLU A 102 -13.14 5.29 14.84
CA GLU A 102 -12.02 5.79 15.66
C GLU A 102 -10.82 6.23 14.79
N TYR A 103 -10.77 5.78 13.54
CA TYR A 103 -9.78 6.20 12.55
C TYR A 103 -9.92 7.69 12.22
N ILE A 104 -8.79 8.40 12.19
CA ILE A 104 -8.74 9.81 11.83
C ILE A 104 -8.22 9.91 10.39
N PRO A 105 -9.06 10.24 9.40
CA PRO A 105 -8.61 10.32 8.02
C PRO A 105 -7.64 11.49 7.84
N PRO A 106 -6.55 11.32 7.06
CA PRO A 106 -5.66 12.41 6.72
C PRO A 106 -6.31 13.37 5.72
N SER A 107 -5.70 14.54 5.54
CA SER A 107 -6.18 15.51 4.56
C SER A 107 -5.94 14.99 3.14
N PRO A 108 -6.96 14.95 2.26
CA PRO A 108 -6.78 14.55 0.86
C PRO A 108 -5.74 15.36 0.10
N ALA A 109 -5.53 16.63 0.49
CA ALA A 109 -4.56 17.52 -0.13
C ALA A 109 -3.10 17.19 0.23
N GLU A 110 -2.87 16.32 1.23
CA GLU A 110 -1.54 15.91 1.70
C GLU A 110 -1.08 14.59 1.07
N ILE A 111 -1.95 13.92 0.31
CA ILE A 111 -1.65 12.63 -0.32
C ILE A 111 -0.67 12.81 -1.49
N VAL A 112 0.46 12.11 -1.40
CA VAL A 112 1.50 12.03 -2.42
C VAL A 112 1.85 10.57 -2.66
N ILE A 113 1.67 10.10 -3.89
CA ILE A 113 1.95 8.72 -4.27
C ILE A 113 3.39 8.60 -4.76
N PRO A 114 4.25 7.78 -4.13
CA PRO A 114 5.63 7.61 -4.58
C PRO A 114 5.72 6.99 -5.98
N GLU A 115 6.69 7.43 -6.77
CA GLU A 115 6.82 7.03 -8.18
C GLU A 115 7.07 5.53 -8.37
N ASN A 116 7.71 4.85 -7.41
CA ASN A 116 8.02 3.42 -7.46
C ASN A 116 6.78 2.52 -7.32
N VAL A 117 5.71 3.03 -6.69
CA VAL A 117 4.46 2.28 -6.45
C VAL A 117 3.29 2.80 -7.27
N ALA A 118 3.46 3.91 -8.00
CA ALA A 118 2.41 4.52 -8.81
C ALA A 118 1.80 3.53 -9.83
N GLY A 119 0.48 3.35 -9.78
CA GLY A 119 -0.26 2.43 -10.65
C GLY A 119 -0.24 0.96 -10.23
N ARG A 120 0.37 0.64 -9.07
CA ARG A 120 0.29 -0.69 -8.43
C ARG A 120 -0.96 -0.80 -7.55
N ASN A 121 -2.12 -0.47 -8.13
CA ASN A 121 -3.43 -0.47 -7.50
C ASN A 121 -4.34 -1.56 -8.13
N GLY A 122 -5.61 -1.27 -8.39
CA GLY A 122 -6.50 -2.16 -9.16
C GLY A 122 -7.60 -2.84 -8.35
N TYR A 123 -7.84 -2.38 -7.11
CA TYR A 123 -9.04 -2.77 -6.37
C TYR A 123 -10.28 -2.28 -7.12
N GLN A 124 -11.24 -3.19 -7.27
CA GLN A 124 -12.54 -2.89 -7.84
C GLN A 124 -13.58 -2.90 -6.71
N GLN A 125 -14.28 -1.78 -6.56
CA GLN A 125 -15.43 -1.69 -5.68
C GLN A 125 -16.52 -2.69 -6.10
N ILE A 126 -17.37 -3.02 -5.14
CA ILE A 126 -18.47 -3.96 -5.34
C ILE A 126 -19.40 -3.46 -6.45
N GLN A 127 -19.73 -4.36 -7.37
CA GLN A 127 -20.65 -4.09 -8.47
C GLN A 127 -22.04 -4.63 -8.13
N ASP A 128 -22.97 -3.74 -7.80
CA ASP A 128 -24.36 -4.09 -7.54
C ASP A 128 -25.27 -3.72 -8.73
N GLU A 129 -25.96 -4.71 -9.30
CA GLU A 129 -26.98 -4.50 -10.33
C GLU A 129 -28.36 -4.38 -9.67
N GLN A 130 -28.95 -3.20 -9.68
CA GLN A 130 -30.27 -2.97 -9.08
C GLN A 130 -31.39 -2.95 -10.12
N GLU A 131 -32.40 -3.80 -9.94
CA GLU A 131 -33.62 -3.81 -10.74
C GLU A 131 -34.85 -3.45 -9.87
N GLN A 132 -35.56 -2.38 -10.21
CA GLN A 132 -36.84 -2.08 -9.57
C GLN A 132 -37.99 -2.83 -10.27
N ILE A 133 -38.78 -3.57 -9.50
CA ILE A 133 -39.97 -4.30 -9.96
C ILE A 133 -41.25 -3.82 -9.25
N ASP A 134 -42.41 -4.08 -9.84
CA ASP A 134 -43.69 -3.80 -9.19
C ASP A 134 -44.10 -4.92 -8.21
N ASP A 135 -44.94 -4.56 -7.24
CA ASP A 135 -45.37 -5.48 -6.17
C ASP A 135 -46.05 -6.75 -6.71
N SER A 136 -46.76 -6.64 -7.84
CA SER A 136 -47.43 -7.79 -8.45
C SER A 136 -46.45 -8.78 -9.08
N THR A 137 -45.31 -8.28 -9.56
CA THR A 137 -44.19 -9.07 -10.06
C THR A 137 -43.42 -9.69 -8.88
N ALA A 138 -43.23 -8.93 -7.80
CA ALA A 138 -42.62 -9.44 -6.56
C ALA A 138 -43.40 -10.61 -5.95
N GLU A 139 -44.74 -10.51 -5.88
CA GLU A 139 -45.60 -11.60 -5.40
C GLU A 139 -45.51 -12.88 -6.27
N GLN A 140 -45.14 -12.75 -7.55
CA GLN A 140 -45.02 -13.86 -8.48
C GLN A 140 -43.65 -14.54 -8.46
N LEU A 141 -42.60 -13.88 -7.96
CA LEU A 141 -41.23 -14.43 -7.92
C LEU A 141 -41.14 -15.72 -7.12
N GLN A 142 -41.89 -15.83 -6.01
CA GLN A 142 -42.01 -17.03 -5.16
C GLN A 142 -40.67 -17.74 -4.87
N LEU A 143 -39.59 -16.96 -4.72
CA LEU A 143 -38.29 -17.50 -4.36
C LEU A 143 -38.31 -17.99 -2.92
N ASP A 144 -37.62 -19.09 -2.66
CA ASP A 144 -37.28 -19.48 -1.29
C ASP A 144 -36.10 -18.66 -0.78
N THR A 145 -35.83 -18.77 0.52
CA THR A 145 -34.72 -18.07 1.18
C THR A 145 -33.37 -18.75 0.95
N GLY A 146 -33.31 -19.85 0.18
CA GLY A 146 -32.17 -20.73 0.14
C GLY A 146 -31.74 -21.16 1.55
N TYR A 147 -30.45 -21.08 1.82
CA TYR A 147 -29.86 -21.39 3.12
C TYR A 147 -29.81 -20.13 4.01
N SER A 148 -30.55 -20.10 5.12
CA SER A 148 -30.58 -18.93 6.02
C SER A 148 -29.26 -18.64 6.73
N GLY A 149 -28.38 -19.65 6.83
CA GLY A 149 -27.16 -19.56 7.64
C GLY A 149 -27.42 -19.59 9.15
N ASP A 150 -28.62 -19.99 9.57
CA ASP A 150 -28.94 -20.16 11.00
C ASP A 150 -27.97 -21.13 11.67
N GLY A 151 -27.42 -20.71 12.81
CA GLY A 151 -26.43 -21.47 13.57
C GLY A 151 -24.97 -21.25 13.14
N LEU A 152 -24.71 -20.45 12.11
CA LEU A 152 -23.36 -19.94 11.84
C LEU A 152 -23.00 -18.84 12.86
N GLU A 153 -21.76 -18.88 13.33
CA GLU A 153 -21.18 -17.93 14.26
C GLU A 153 -19.83 -17.45 13.72
N PHE A 154 -19.58 -16.15 13.84
CA PHE A 154 -18.36 -15.50 13.38
C PHE A 154 -17.79 -14.68 14.54
N ASP A 155 -16.56 -15.01 14.95
CA ASP A 155 -15.83 -14.30 16.00
C ASP A 155 -15.44 -12.89 15.53
N ALA A 156 -15.88 -11.87 16.27
CA ALA A 156 -15.60 -10.47 15.96
C ALA A 156 -14.10 -10.14 15.89
N VAL A 157 -13.23 -10.97 16.49
CA VAL A 157 -11.77 -10.83 16.36
C VAL A 157 -11.28 -11.12 14.95
N TYR A 158 -11.93 -12.00 14.19
CA TYR A 158 -11.51 -12.37 12.83
C TYR A 158 -12.44 -11.84 11.73
N TYR A 159 -13.68 -11.53 12.11
CA TYR A 159 -14.74 -11.08 11.21
C TYR A 159 -15.27 -9.72 11.66
N PRO A 160 -14.45 -8.66 11.59
CA PRO A 160 -14.82 -7.35 12.11
C PRO A 160 -16.00 -6.76 11.34
N TYR A 161 -16.14 -7.03 10.03
CA TYR A 161 -17.22 -6.45 9.24
C TYR A 161 -18.58 -7.06 9.60
N TYR A 162 -18.65 -8.36 9.88
CA TYR A 162 -19.82 -8.99 10.50
C TYR A 162 -20.19 -8.32 11.83
N ALA A 163 -19.20 -8.00 12.66
CA ALA A 163 -19.43 -7.37 13.95
C ALA A 163 -19.97 -5.94 13.84
N MET A 164 -19.70 -5.24 12.73
CA MET A 164 -20.22 -3.90 12.45
C MET A 164 -21.72 -3.88 12.11
N LEU A 165 -22.30 -4.99 11.63
CA LEU A 165 -23.69 -5.02 11.18
C LEU A 165 -24.68 -5.05 12.35
N ASP A 166 -25.88 -4.52 12.13
CA ASP A 166 -27.01 -4.71 13.03
C ASP A 166 -27.49 -6.18 13.02
N GLU A 167 -28.41 -6.55 13.92
CA GLU A 167 -28.87 -7.95 14.04
C GLU A 167 -29.59 -8.48 12.79
N ARG A 168 -30.26 -7.61 12.02
CA ARG A 168 -30.87 -7.98 10.72
C ARG A 168 -29.79 -8.22 9.68
N GLY A 169 -28.82 -7.31 9.59
CA GLY A 169 -27.67 -7.38 8.71
C GLY A 169 -26.83 -8.63 8.96
N LYS A 170 -26.56 -8.98 10.23
CA LYS A 170 -25.88 -10.23 10.60
C LYS A 170 -26.64 -11.48 10.16
N HIS A 171 -27.98 -11.46 10.15
CA HIS A 171 -28.77 -12.59 9.65
C HIS A 171 -28.63 -12.74 8.13
N VAL A 172 -28.76 -11.63 7.39
CA VAL A 172 -28.59 -11.65 5.92
C VAL A 172 -27.14 -11.94 5.52
N TYR A 173 -26.15 -11.48 6.29
CA TYR A 173 -24.74 -11.85 6.12
C TYR A 173 -24.56 -13.37 6.15
N ARG A 174 -25.10 -14.03 7.19
CA ARG A 174 -25.05 -15.49 7.34
C ARG A 174 -25.76 -16.20 6.19
N GLN A 175 -26.89 -15.65 5.73
CA GLN A 175 -27.60 -16.14 4.57
C GLN A 175 -26.75 -16.06 3.29
N ILE A 176 -26.13 -14.92 3.01
CA ILE A 176 -25.26 -14.75 1.84
C ILE A 176 -24.08 -15.71 1.90
N TYR A 177 -23.39 -15.82 3.05
CA TYR A 177 -22.30 -16.76 3.24
C TYR A 177 -22.73 -18.21 2.98
N ALA A 178 -23.88 -18.63 3.54
CA ALA A 178 -24.38 -19.99 3.40
C ALA A 178 -24.77 -20.31 1.95
N ASN A 179 -25.48 -19.40 1.28
CA ASN A 179 -25.85 -19.57 -0.12
C ASN A 179 -24.64 -19.53 -1.06
N ALA A 180 -23.66 -18.67 -0.79
CA ALA A 180 -22.39 -18.68 -1.53
C ALA A 180 -21.66 -20.02 -1.37
N SER A 181 -21.62 -20.56 -0.15
CA SER A 181 -20.99 -21.85 0.15
C SER A 181 -21.64 -23.03 -0.57
N GLU A 182 -22.96 -22.98 -0.73
CA GLU A 182 -23.76 -24.02 -1.40
C GLU A 182 -23.99 -23.75 -2.90
N LEU A 183 -23.35 -22.72 -3.47
CA LEU A 183 -23.52 -22.28 -4.86
C LEU A 183 -25.00 -22.06 -5.24
N TYR A 184 -25.77 -21.45 -4.32
CA TYR A 184 -27.18 -21.13 -4.49
C TYR A 184 -27.34 -19.65 -4.87
N PRO A 185 -27.51 -19.32 -6.18
CA PRO A 185 -27.34 -17.95 -6.64
C PRO A 185 -28.48 -17.03 -6.24
N ALA A 186 -29.74 -17.43 -6.48
CA ALA A 186 -30.90 -16.56 -6.37
C ALA A 186 -31.82 -16.98 -5.22
N PHE A 187 -32.07 -16.07 -4.28
CA PHE A 187 -32.90 -16.31 -3.09
C PHE A 187 -33.56 -15.03 -2.59
N SER A 188 -34.66 -15.16 -1.84
CA SER A 188 -35.26 -14.04 -1.11
C SER A 188 -34.54 -13.78 0.21
N PRO A 189 -34.34 -12.51 0.61
CA PRO A 189 -33.65 -12.20 1.86
C PRO A 189 -34.47 -12.68 3.07
N VAL A 190 -33.80 -13.25 4.09
CA VAL A 190 -34.46 -13.72 5.33
C VAL A 190 -35.00 -12.57 6.18
N GLU A 191 -34.39 -11.39 6.06
CA GLU A 191 -34.84 -10.15 6.68
C GLU A 191 -35.17 -9.12 5.60
N SER A 192 -36.11 -8.22 5.89
CA SER A 192 -36.30 -7.05 5.03
C SER A 192 -35.02 -6.23 5.03
N VAL A 193 -34.48 -5.86 3.86
CA VAL A 193 -33.31 -4.96 3.73
C VAL A 193 -33.48 -3.99 2.55
N THR A 194 -32.90 -2.80 2.66
CA THR A 194 -32.78 -1.82 1.55
C THR A 194 -31.61 -2.17 0.63
N ALA A 195 -31.46 -1.43 -0.48
CA ALA A 195 -30.30 -1.55 -1.36
C ALA A 195 -28.98 -1.17 -0.67
N GLY A 196 -28.97 -0.07 0.11
CA GLY A 196 -27.79 0.38 0.85
C GLY A 196 -27.40 -0.59 1.97
N GLU A 197 -28.37 -1.04 2.78
CA GLU A 197 -28.16 -2.09 3.78
C GLU A 197 -27.57 -3.36 3.12
N LEU A 198 -28.16 -3.83 2.01
CA LEU A 198 -27.68 -5.02 1.31
C LEU A 198 -26.26 -4.85 0.75
N LYS A 199 -25.93 -3.68 0.21
CA LYS A 199 -24.57 -3.40 -0.28
C LYS A 199 -23.55 -3.53 0.85
N ASN A 200 -23.81 -2.93 2.01
CA ASN A 200 -22.94 -3.02 3.18
C ASN A 200 -22.84 -4.45 3.73
N ILE A 201 -23.96 -5.19 3.78
CA ILE A 201 -23.96 -6.60 4.21
C ILE A 201 -23.13 -7.47 3.25
N PHE A 202 -23.28 -7.27 1.94
CA PHE A 202 -22.51 -7.99 0.94
C PHE A 202 -21.02 -7.63 1.00
N SER A 203 -20.69 -6.33 1.17
CA SER A 203 -19.32 -5.86 1.45
C SER A 203 -18.71 -6.56 2.64
N ALA A 204 -19.45 -6.66 3.74
CA ALA A 204 -18.98 -7.32 4.94
C ALA A 204 -18.63 -8.78 4.66
N VAL A 205 -19.51 -9.54 3.97
CA VAL A 205 -19.24 -10.94 3.63
C VAL A 205 -17.98 -11.08 2.79
N VAL A 206 -17.87 -10.33 1.68
CA VAL A 206 -16.71 -10.49 0.80
C VAL A 206 -15.43 -10.01 1.47
N ASN A 207 -15.45 -8.98 2.32
CA ASN A 207 -14.25 -8.47 2.98
C ASN A 207 -13.78 -9.35 4.16
N ASP A 208 -14.70 -10.06 4.81
CA ASP A 208 -14.38 -10.99 5.90
C ASP A 208 -13.92 -12.37 5.40
N HIS A 209 -14.40 -12.81 4.22
CA HIS A 209 -14.26 -14.20 3.75
C HIS A 209 -13.44 -14.35 2.47
N PRO A 210 -12.10 -14.17 2.51
CA PRO A 210 -11.25 -14.36 1.34
C PRO A 210 -11.24 -15.81 0.80
N GLU A 211 -11.69 -16.79 1.60
CA GLU A 211 -11.83 -18.18 1.19
C GLU A 211 -12.98 -18.41 0.19
N LEU A 212 -13.96 -17.51 0.11
CA LEU A 212 -15.08 -17.57 -0.86
C LEU A 212 -14.64 -17.13 -2.27
N PHE A 213 -13.46 -17.57 -2.72
CA PHE A 213 -12.86 -17.10 -3.97
C PHE A 213 -13.66 -17.40 -5.25
N TRP A 214 -14.72 -18.21 -5.16
CA TRP A 214 -15.64 -18.51 -6.27
C TRP A 214 -16.79 -17.49 -6.39
N LEU A 215 -17.06 -16.72 -5.35
CA LEU A 215 -17.99 -15.59 -5.33
C LEU A 215 -17.30 -14.38 -5.96
N GLU A 216 -17.94 -13.76 -6.95
CA GLU A 216 -17.47 -12.49 -7.51
C GLU A 216 -17.76 -11.35 -6.53
N THR A 217 -17.00 -10.25 -6.60
CA THR A 217 -17.31 -8.99 -5.90
C THR A 217 -18.47 -8.25 -6.59
N ALA A 218 -19.53 -8.97 -6.92
CA ALA A 218 -20.69 -8.50 -7.64
C ALA A 218 -21.95 -9.31 -7.30
N TYR A 219 -23.10 -8.65 -7.30
CA TYR A 219 -24.41 -9.29 -7.16
C TYR A 219 -25.47 -8.50 -7.93
N ALA A 220 -26.62 -9.13 -8.17
CA ALA A 220 -27.82 -8.44 -8.62
C ALA A 220 -28.89 -8.48 -7.53
N GLY A 221 -29.65 -7.40 -7.40
CA GLY A 221 -30.76 -7.29 -6.46
C GLY A 221 -32.03 -6.82 -7.16
N LYS A 222 -33.16 -7.43 -6.81
CA LYS A 222 -34.48 -6.89 -7.20
C LYS A 222 -35.15 -6.22 -6.02
N TYR A 223 -35.73 -5.05 -6.27
CA TYR A 223 -36.31 -4.20 -5.25
C TYR A 223 -37.72 -3.77 -5.63
N VAL A 224 -38.64 -3.81 -4.67
CA VAL A 224 -39.98 -3.22 -4.85
C VAL A 224 -39.93 -1.71 -4.70
N ARG A 225 -41.03 -1.01 -5.03
CA ARG A 225 -41.10 0.46 -4.97
C ARG A 225 -40.86 1.04 -3.58
N SER A 226 -41.09 0.27 -2.52
CA SER A 226 -40.77 0.68 -1.14
C SER A 226 -39.26 0.74 -0.86
N GLY A 227 -38.42 0.23 -1.77
CA GLY A 227 -36.98 0.09 -1.60
C GLY A 227 -36.54 -1.24 -0.97
N GLN A 228 -37.49 -2.10 -0.59
CA GLN A 228 -37.18 -3.41 0.00
C GLN A 228 -36.66 -4.38 -1.06
N CYS A 229 -35.56 -5.06 -0.74
CA CYS A 229 -35.03 -6.17 -1.52
C CYS A 229 -35.97 -7.38 -1.42
N VAL A 230 -36.20 -8.04 -2.56
CA VAL A 230 -37.03 -9.26 -2.65
C VAL A 230 -36.30 -10.44 -3.31
N GLU A 231 -35.16 -10.18 -3.95
CA GLU A 231 -34.28 -11.18 -4.55
C GLU A 231 -32.83 -10.70 -4.48
N ILE A 232 -31.96 -11.58 -4.03
CA ILE A 232 -30.50 -11.47 -4.10
C ILE A 232 -30.03 -12.54 -5.08
N ASP A 233 -29.27 -12.18 -6.10
CA ASP A 233 -28.67 -13.06 -7.12
C ASP A 233 -27.14 -12.91 -7.10
N LEU A 234 -26.48 -13.89 -6.48
CA LEU A 234 -25.02 -13.95 -6.33
C LEU A 234 -24.34 -14.28 -7.67
N ARG A 235 -23.25 -13.58 -7.97
CA ARG A 235 -22.43 -13.86 -9.16
C ARG A 235 -21.28 -14.79 -8.79
N PHE A 236 -21.11 -15.86 -9.55
CA PHE A 236 -20.04 -16.82 -9.35
C PHE A 236 -19.11 -16.88 -10.56
N ASN A 237 -17.82 -17.00 -10.30
CA ASN A 237 -16.81 -17.11 -11.33
C ASN A 237 -16.63 -18.57 -11.80
N ARG A 238 -15.72 -18.78 -12.75
CA ARG A 238 -15.51 -20.10 -13.38
C ARG A 238 -15.11 -21.21 -12.40
N THR A 239 -14.52 -20.89 -11.24
CA THR A 239 -14.09 -21.91 -10.28
C THR A 239 -15.28 -22.65 -9.66
N ALA A 240 -16.46 -22.03 -9.61
CA ALA A 240 -17.71 -22.67 -9.18
C ALA A 240 -18.09 -23.89 -10.04
N GLN A 241 -17.61 -23.98 -11.29
CA GLN A 241 -17.90 -25.12 -12.17
C GLN A 241 -17.21 -26.42 -11.72
N ASN A 242 -16.10 -26.30 -11.00
CA ASN A 242 -15.37 -27.45 -10.42
C ASN A 242 -14.77 -27.04 -9.07
N LEU A 243 -15.65 -26.65 -8.16
CA LEU A 243 -15.29 -26.02 -6.91
C LEU A 243 -14.39 -26.88 -6.03
N GLU A 244 -14.66 -28.19 -5.94
CA GLU A 244 -13.84 -29.10 -5.14
C GLU A 244 -12.39 -29.17 -5.60
N THR A 245 -12.16 -29.19 -6.93
CA THR A 245 -10.80 -29.17 -7.47
C THR A 245 -10.13 -27.82 -7.23
N ALA A 246 -10.88 -26.71 -7.41
CA ALA A 246 -10.36 -25.38 -7.14
C ALA A 246 -9.99 -25.19 -5.67
N LYS A 247 -10.83 -25.65 -4.74
CA LYS A 247 -10.56 -25.65 -3.29
C LYS A 247 -9.31 -26.47 -2.97
N ALA A 248 -9.14 -27.64 -3.57
CA ALA A 248 -7.96 -28.47 -3.36
C ALA A 248 -6.66 -27.73 -3.77
N TYR A 249 -6.61 -27.10 -4.95
CA TYR A 249 -5.45 -26.31 -5.35
C TYR A 249 -5.23 -25.08 -4.48
N PHE A 250 -6.29 -24.40 -4.07
CA PHE A 250 -6.23 -23.24 -3.19
C PHE A 250 -5.61 -23.62 -1.84
N THR A 251 -6.16 -24.65 -1.18
CA THR A 251 -5.65 -25.17 0.09
C THR A 251 -4.22 -25.70 -0.04
N GLU A 252 -3.88 -26.46 -1.09
CA GLU A 252 -2.52 -26.96 -1.30
C GLU A 252 -1.48 -25.84 -1.38
N ASN A 253 -1.77 -24.74 -2.08
CA ASN A 253 -0.84 -23.62 -2.19
C ASN A 253 -0.75 -22.80 -0.90
N ALA A 254 -1.88 -22.60 -0.21
CA ALA A 254 -1.90 -21.92 1.09
C ALA A 254 -1.13 -22.72 2.16
N ASP A 255 -1.37 -24.04 2.23
CA ASP A 255 -0.74 -24.94 3.21
C ASP A 255 0.79 -24.95 3.10
N GLN A 256 1.34 -24.76 1.89
CA GLN A 256 2.79 -24.63 1.71
C GLN A 256 3.37 -23.41 2.41
N ILE A 257 2.64 -22.28 2.43
CA ILE A 257 3.07 -21.06 3.13
C ILE A 257 2.83 -21.22 4.62
N ILE A 258 1.65 -21.70 5.01
CA ILE A 258 1.26 -21.93 6.41
C ILE A 258 2.25 -22.88 7.11
N ALA A 259 2.62 -23.99 6.48
CA ALA A 259 3.59 -24.94 7.04
C ALA A 259 4.99 -24.33 7.21
N GLY A 260 5.37 -23.38 6.35
CA GLY A 260 6.59 -22.60 6.48
C GLY A 260 6.54 -21.66 7.68
N ALA A 261 5.45 -20.89 7.80
CA ALA A 261 5.23 -19.94 8.89
C ALA A 261 5.13 -20.64 10.27
N GLN A 262 4.54 -21.83 10.34
CA GLN A 262 4.42 -22.60 11.59
C GLN A 262 5.76 -22.99 12.25
N ASN A 263 6.89 -22.81 11.56
CA ASN A 263 8.22 -23.01 12.16
C ASN A 263 8.63 -21.88 13.12
N PHE A 264 7.91 -20.75 13.11
CA PHE A 264 8.14 -19.61 13.99
C PHE A 264 7.16 -19.62 15.16
N SER A 265 7.63 -19.20 16.34
CA SER A 265 6.78 -19.13 17.54
C SER A 265 5.97 -17.83 17.58
N GLU A 266 6.63 -16.71 17.29
CA GLU A 266 6.05 -15.38 17.43
C GLU A 266 5.17 -15.01 16.24
N ASN A 267 4.07 -14.31 16.50
CA ASN A 267 3.12 -13.92 15.45
C ASN A 267 3.74 -12.98 14.41
N TYR A 268 4.59 -12.04 14.85
CA TYR A 268 5.35 -11.17 13.96
C TYR A 268 6.26 -11.95 13.00
N GLU A 269 6.97 -12.98 13.47
CA GLU A 269 7.85 -13.79 12.60
C GLU A 269 7.05 -14.61 11.58
N LYS A 270 5.87 -15.11 11.99
CA LYS A 270 4.93 -15.78 11.08
C LYS A 270 4.41 -14.83 10.02
N GLU A 271 3.99 -13.64 10.43
CA GLU A 271 3.50 -12.59 9.54
C GLU A 271 4.55 -12.22 8.50
N ARG A 272 5.78 -11.89 8.93
CA ARG A 272 6.88 -11.54 8.03
C ARG A 272 7.20 -12.68 7.06
N PHE A 273 7.20 -13.94 7.53
CA PHE A 273 7.39 -15.08 6.63
C PHE A 273 6.31 -15.17 5.55
N VAL A 274 5.04 -14.95 5.92
CA VAL A 274 3.92 -14.98 4.97
C VAL A 274 4.04 -13.83 3.97
N HIS A 275 4.37 -12.62 4.45
CA HIS A 275 4.63 -11.46 3.62
C HIS A 275 5.67 -11.78 2.54
N ASP A 276 6.87 -12.21 2.94
CA ASP A 276 7.97 -12.51 2.04
C ASP A 276 7.61 -13.63 1.05
N ALA A 277 6.94 -14.68 1.54
CA ALA A 277 6.54 -15.80 0.70
C ALA A 277 5.51 -15.41 -0.37
N LEU A 278 4.67 -14.40 -0.13
CA LEU A 278 3.73 -13.88 -1.13
C LEU A 278 4.44 -13.02 -2.16
N LEU A 279 5.32 -12.09 -1.74
CA LEU A 279 6.14 -11.28 -2.64
C LEU A 279 6.98 -12.15 -3.59
N ASP A 280 7.56 -13.24 -3.09
CA ASP A 280 8.38 -14.15 -3.90
C ASP A 280 7.57 -14.95 -4.94
N ARG A 281 6.28 -15.17 -4.69
CA ARG A 281 5.44 -16.11 -5.48
C ARG A 281 4.47 -15.43 -6.43
N ILE A 282 4.15 -14.17 -6.18
CA ILE A 282 3.10 -13.46 -6.89
C ILE A 282 3.72 -12.40 -7.79
N SER A 283 3.14 -12.23 -8.98
CA SER A 283 3.47 -11.11 -9.87
C SER A 283 2.28 -10.18 -10.03
N TYR A 284 2.49 -8.88 -9.81
CA TYR A 284 1.46 -7.88 -10.07
C TYR A 284 1.06 -7.85 -11.57
N ASN A 285 -0.24 -7.95 -11.84
CA ASN A 285 -0.80 -7.96 -13.19
C ASN A 285 -2.27 -7.49 -13.20
N LEU A 286 -2.52 -6.29 -13.74
CA LEU A 286 -3.86 -5.72 -13.96
C LEU A 286 -4.78 -6.60 -14.83
N GLY A 287 -4.23 -7.39 -15.75
CA GLY A 287 -4.98 -8.27 -16.65
C GLY A 287 -5.16 -9.70 -16.12
N ALA A 288 -4.75 -9.98 -14.87
CA ALA A 288 -4.91 -11.31 -14.29
C ALA A 288 -6.38 -11.70 -14.15
N GLU A 289 -6.67 -12.97 -14.38
CA GLU A 289 -8.02 -13.50 -14.23
C GLU A 289 -8.36 -13.67 -12.73
N MET A 290 -9.57 -13.23 -12.34
CA MET A 290 -10.05 -13.23 -10.95
C MET A 290 -9.14 -12.43 -10.00
N ASN A 291 -8.50 -11.37 -10.50
CA ASN A 291 -7.54 -10.54 -9.77
C ASN A 291 -8.09 -9.84 -8.50
N GLN A 292 -9.40 -9.90 -8.28
CA GLN A 292 -10.06 -9.45 -7.04
C GLN A 292 -10.16 -10.55 -5.96
N SER A 293 -9.61 -11.74 -6.20
CA SER A 293 -9.74 -12.92 -5.31
C SER A 293 -8.39 -13.44 -4.82
N ALA A 294 -8.36 -14.05 -3.64
CA ALA A 294 -7.18 -14.75 -3.12
C ALA A 294 -6.72 -15.89 -4.05
N TYR A 295 -7.61 -16.47 -4.86
CA TYR A 295 -7.27 -17.56 -5.79
C TYR A 295 -6.31 -17.11 -6.88
N SER A 296 -6.46 -15.88 -7.37
CA SER A 296 -5.53 -15.34 -8.38
C SER A 296 -4.10 -15.18 -7.86
N ALA A 297 -3.96 -14.80 -6.59
CA ALA A 297 -2.68 -14.78 -5.88
C ALA A 297 -2.14 -16.20 -5.63
N LEU A 298 -2.88 -17.02 -4.87
CA LEU A 298 -2.36 -18.29 -4.34
C LEU A 298 -2.26 -19.40 -5.38
N VAL A 299 -3.10 -19.40 -6.41
CA VAL A 299 -3.14 -20.47 -7.42
C VAL A 299 -2.64 -19.98 -8.78
N ASN A 300 -3.06 -18.79 -9.23
CA ASN A 300 -2.62 -18.29 -10.54
C ASN A 300 -1.24 -17.59 -10.49
N GLY A 301 -0.75 -17.23 -9.31
CA GLY A 301 0.54 -16.57 -9.10
C GLY A 301 0.61 -15.15 -9.67
N GLN A 302 -0.53 -14.53 -9.99
CA GLN A 302 -0.58 -13.19 -10.55
C GLN A 302 -1.91 -12.51 -10.25
N THR A 303 -1.86 -11.25 -9.81
CA THR A 303 -3.05 -10.53 -9.33
C THR A 303 -2.81 -9.02 -9.26
N VAL A 304 -3.82 -8.26 -8.83
CA VAL A 304 -3.71 -6.86 -8.37
C VAL A 304 -3.82 -6.79 -6.85
N CYS A 305 -3.83 -5.57 -6.30
CA CYS A 305 -3.78 -5.34 -4.85
C CYS A 305 -4.84 -6.09 -4.05
N ALA A 306 -6.08 -6.18 -4.56
CA ALA A 306 -7.14 -6.96 -3.94
C ALA A 306 -6.78 -8.43 -3.70
N GLY A 307 -6.21 -9.12 -4.70
CA GLY A 307 -5.81 -10.52 -4.51
C GLY A 307 -4.59 -10.70 -3.61
N TYR A 308 -3.63 -9.76 -3.61
CA TYR A 308 -2.51 -9.77 -2.64
C TYR A 308 -3.07 -9.70 -1.21
N ALA A 309 -3.88 -8.67 -0.93
CA ALA A 309 -4.41 -8.42 0.39
C ALA A 309 -5.33 -9.56 0.90
N ARG A 310 -6.11 -10.19 0.01
CA ARG A 310 -6.96 -11.34 0.36
C ARG A 310 -6.16 -12.62 0.62
N ALA A 311 -5.08 -12.85 -0.13
CA ALA A 311 -4.21 -14.01 0.11
C ALA A 311 -3.48 -13.88 1.46
N PHE A 312 -2.97 -12.68 1.76
CA PHE A 312 -2.33 -12.38 3.03
C PHE A 312 -3.31 -12.55 4.20
N GLN A 313 -4.51 -11.95 4.09
CA GLN A 313 -5.61 -12.12 5.04
C GLN A 313 -5.92 -13.60 5.31
N TYR A 314 -6.17 -14.38 4.25
CA TYR A 314 -6.53 -15.78 4.40
C TYR A 314 -5.47 -16.57 5.17
N ILE A 315 -4.19 -16.42 4.81
CA ILE A 315 -3.10 -17.18 5.43
C ILE A 315 -2.91 -16.78 6.90
N LEU A 316 -2.93 -15.48 7.23
CA LEU A 316 -2.80 -15.02 8.62
C LEU A 316 -3.95 -15.51 9.50
N GLN A 317 -5.19 -15.49 8.98
CA GLN A 317 -6.34 -16.04 9.69
C GLN A 317 -6.17 -17.55 9.95
N GLN A 318 -5.66 -18.33 8.98
CA GLN A 318 -5.34 -19.76 9.20
C GLN A 318 -4.23 -19.99 10.24
N LEU A 319 -3.37 -19.00 10.47
CA LEU A 319 -2.33 -19.01 11.49
C LEU A 319 -2.83 -18.51 12.86
N GLY A 320 -4.10 -18.11 12.97
CA GLY A 320 -4.67 -17.54 14.19
C GLY A 320 -4.22 -16.11 14.48
N ILE A 321 -3.85 -15.37 13.44
CA ILE A 321 -3.44 -13.96 13.51
C ILE A 321 -4.57 -13.13 12.88
N PRO A 322 -5.22 -12.22 13.64
CA PRO A 322 -6.26 -11.36 13.09
C PRO A 322 -5.67 -10.47 11.99
N CYS A 323 -6.26 -10.56 10.80
CA CYS A 323 -5.89 -9.76 9.64
C CYS A 323 -7.18 -9.36 8.92
N TYR A 324 -7.31 -8.07 8.63
CA TYR A 324 -8.49 -7.48 8.04
C TYR A 324 -8.16 -6.97 6.64
N TYR A 325 -9.05 -7.22 5.67
CA TYR A 325 -8.98 -6.61 4.35
C TYR A 325 -9.40 -5.16 4.46
N CYS A 326 -8.53 -4.22 4.09
CA CYS A 326 -8.78 -2.78 4.16
C CYS A 326 -8.87 -2.21 2.74
N THR A 327 -9.89 -1.39 2.48
CA THR A 327 -10.14 -0.72 1.20
C THR A 327 -10.05 0.79 1.35
N GLY A 328 -9.65 1.45 0.28
CA GLY A 328 -9.48 2.89 0.31
C GLY A 328 -8.91 3.48 -0.96
N TYR A 329 -8.21 4.60 -0.78
CA TYR A 329 -7.59 5.38 -1.83
C TYR A 329 -6.09 5.51 -1.58
N ALA A 330 -5.30 5.22 -2.60
CA ALA A 330 -3.85 5.44 -2.64
C ALA A 330 -3.44 5.83 -4.08
N GLY A 331 -3.91 7.01 -4.52
CA GLY A 331 -3.79 7.48 -5.91
C GLY A 331 -4.92 6.98 -6.81
N GLU A 332 -5.30 5.72 -6.62
CA GLU A 332 -6.49 5.08 -7.16
C GLU A 332 -7.15 4.22 -6.07
N SER A 333 -8.30 3.59 -6.39
CA SER A 333 -8.90 2.60 -5.51
C SER A 333 -7.91 1.48 -5.20
N HIS A 334 -7.70 1.25 -3.91
CA HIS A 334 -6.65 0.39 -3.40
C HIS A 334 -7.15 -0.52 -2.28
N ALA A 335 -6.43 -1.63 -2.09
CA ALA A 335 -6.70 -2.58 -1.02
C ALA A 335 -5.39 -3.07 -0.40
N TRP A 336 -5.35 -3.10 0.92
CA TRP A 336 -4.23 -3.55 1.74
C TRP A 336 -4.77 -4.26 2.99
N ASN A 337 -3.95 -4.46 4.02
CA ASN A 337 -4.36 -5.15 5.24
C ASN A 337 -4.13 -4.35 6.52
N ILE A 338 -4.93 -4.68 7.53
CA ILE A 338 -4.69 -4.31 8.92
C ILE A 338 -4.45 -5.59 9.73
N VAL A 339 -3.31 -5.70 10.40
CA VAL A 339 -2.91 -6.87 11.19
C VAL A 339 -2.89 -6.53 12.67
N ALA A 340 -3.43 -7.42 13.51
CA ALA A 340 -3.33 -7.30 14.96
C ALA A 340 -2.14 -8.11 15.50
N LEU A 341 -1.22 -7.43 16.17
CA LEU A 341 -0.11 -8.03 16.91
C LEU A 341 -0.27 -7.72 18.41
N ASP A 342 0.76 -8.03 19.21
CA ASP A 342 0.66 -8.03 20.67
C ASP A 342 0.33 -6.67 21.30
N ASP A 343 0.76 -5.56 20.69
CA ASP A 343 0.62 -4.21 21.23
C ASP A 343 -0.39 -3.32 20.49
N GLY A 344 -0.93 -3.78 19.35
CA GLY A 344 -1.88 -3.00 18.57
C GLY A 344 -2.05 -3.47 17.14
N TYR A 345 -2.64 -2.58 16.33
CA TYR A 345 -2.92 -2.81 14.92
C TYR A 345 -1.90 -2.09 14.04
N TYR A 346 -1.64 -2.69 12.89
CA TYR A 346 -0.67 -2.23 11.91
C TYR A 346 -1.23 -2.29 10.49
N ASN A 347 -0.92 -1.30 9.66
CA ASN A 347 -1.13 -1.37 8.22
C ASN A 347 -0.02 -2.19 7.55
N VAL A 348 -0.40 -3.02 6.59
CA VAL A 348 0.50 -3.81 5.74
C VAL A 348 0.04 -3.74 4.29
N ASP A 349 0.89 -3.30 3.37
CA ASP A 349 0.63 -3.32 1.92
C ASP A 349 1.65 -4.16 1.14
N THR A 350 1.36 -5.45 1.07
CA THR A 350 2.11 -6.43 0.26
C THR A 350 2.23 -6.08 -1.23
N THR A 351 1.35 -5.24 -1.79
CA THR A 351 1.40 -4.87 -3.22
C THR A 351 2.45 -3.80 -3.49
N TRP A 352 2.54 -2.84 -2.58
CA TRP A 352 3.50 -1.73 -2.64
C TRP A 352 4.89 -2.15 -2.14
N ASP A 353 4.95 -3.12 -1.22
CA ASP A 353 6.22 -3.79 -0.85
C ASP A 353 6.76 -4.73 -1.96
N ASP A 354 5.93 -5.17 -2.92
CA ASP A 354 6.35 -5.94 -4.11
C ASP A 354 6.97 -5.07 -5.23
N THR A 355 7.92 -4.19 -4.88
CA THR A 355 8.62 -3.34 -5.88
C THR A 355 10.08 -3.68 -6.09
N GLY A 356 10.64 -4.63 -5.33
CA GLY A 356 12.03 -5.09 -5.43
C GLY A 356 13.07 -4.07 -4.94
N SER A 357 12.67 -2.83 -4.68
CA SER A 357 13.42 -1.77 -4.00
C SER A 357 12.57 -1.26 -2.83
N GLY A 358 12.67 -1.92 -1.68
CA GLY A 358 11.85 -1.62 -0.49
C GLY A 358 10.78 -2.68 -0.25
N ASN A 359 11.17 -3.83 0.32
CA ASN A 359 10.23 -4.91 0.64
C ASN A 359 9.49 -4.70 1.97
N TYR A 360 9.75 -3.60 2.70
CA TYR A 360 9.15 -3.35 4.03
C TYR A 360 8.84 -1.87 4.27
N ASP A 361 8.71 -1.09 3.19
CA ASP A 361 8.39 0.33 3.27
C ASP A 361 6.95 0.53 3.75
N TYR A 362 6.10 -0.47 3.52
CA TYR A 362 4.68 -0.51 3.85
C TYR A 362 4.32 -1.70 4.76
N PHE A 363 5.31 -2.29 5.42
CA PHE A 363 5.13 -3.39 6.37
C PHE A 363 5.09 -2.89 7.81
N ASN A 364 4.07 -3.29 8.55
CA ASN A 364 3.83 -2.94 9.96
C ASN A 364 3.91 -1.43 10.28
N LYS A 365 3.09 -0.64 9.59
CA LYS A 365 3.05 0.83 9.71
C LYS A 365 1.85 1.32 10.51
N THR A 366 1.99 2.49 11.12
CA THR A 366 0.85 3.18 11.77
C THR A 366 -0.03 3.90 10.74
N ASP A 367 -1.18 4.41 11.19
CA ASP A 367 -1.97 5.35 10.38
C ASP A 367 -1.21 6.66 10.11
N GLU A 368 -0.34 7.11 11.02
CA GLU A 368 0.50 8.31 10.80
C GLU A 368 1.52 8.10 9.68
N ASP A 369 2.11 6.90 9.59
CA ASP A 369 3.03 6.53 8.51
C ASP A 369 2.33 6.49 7.14
N TYR A 370 1.07 6.03 7.13
CA TYR A 370 0.23 5.92 5.93
C TYR A 370 -0.45 7.25 5.56
N ALA A 371 -0.51 8.22 6.47
CA ALA A 371 -1.25 9.47 6.29
C ALA A 371 -0.85 10.27 5.05
N GLY A 372 0.41 10.14 4.61
CA GLY A 372 0.92 10.81 3.42
C GLY A 372 0.56 10.16 2.08
N ASN A 373 0.00 8.94 2.07
CA ASN A 373 -0.21 8.18 0.82
C ASN A 373 -1.45 7.27 0.78
N HIS A 374 -2.10 6.98 1.91
CA HIS A 374 -3.29 6.12 2.00
C HIS A 374 -4.44 6.78 2.77
N ILE A 375 -5.67 6.51 2.33
CA ILE A 375 -6.90 6.93 3.00
C ILE A 375 -7.88 5.77 3.01
N ARG A 376 -8.32 5.31 4.19
CA ARG A 376 -9.40 4.31 4.32
C ARG A 376 -10.72 4.86 3.80
N GLN A 377 -11.50 4.02 3.12
CA GLN A 377 -12.85 4.35 2.63
C GLN A 377 -13.83 3.19 2.92
N GLU A 378 -15.10 3.36 2.55
CA GLU A 378 -16.15 2.33 2.71
C GLU A 378 -16.26 1.87 4.17
N LEU A 379 -16.56 0.59 4.42
CA LEU A 379 -16.61 0.04 5.78
C LEU A 379 -15.25 0.07 6.49
N SER A 380 -14.14 0.24 5.77
CA SER A 380 -12.79 0.22 6.34
C SER A 380 -12.51 1.41 7.26
N VAL A 381 -13.31 2.49 7.17
CA VAL A 381 -13.21 3.64 8.11
C VAL A 381 -13.59 3.25 9.55
N TYR A 382 -14.32 2.15 9.73
CA TYR A 382 -14.72 1.62 11.03
C TYR A 382 -13.78 0.54 11.57
N LEU A 383 -12.73 0.17 10.81
CA LEU A 383 -11.70 -0.74 11.33
C LEU A 383 -10.87 -0.05 12.43
N PRO A 384 -10.27 -0.83 13.37
CA PRO A 384 -9.45 -0.27 14.44
C PRO A 384 -8.31 0.63 13.91
N PRO A 385 -7.96 1.72 14.63
CA PRO A 385 -6.85 2.57 14.25
C PRO A 385 -5.51 1.81 14.40
N CYS A 386 -4.59 2.03 13.47
CA CYS A 386 -3.27 1.42 13.49
C CYS A 386 -2.29 2.27 14.29
N ASN A 387 -2.04 1.88 15.53
CA ASN A 387 -1.24 2.61 16.50
C ASN A 387 -0.14 1.76 17.18
N GLY A 388 0.06 0.52 16.73
CA GLY A 388 1.12 -0.34 17.25
C GLY A 388 2.51 0.26 17.03
N GLN A 389 3.45 -0.01 17.92
CA GLN A 389 4.82 0.53 17.88
C GLN A 389 5.91 -0.55 17.98
N ALA A 390 5.66 -1.65 18.68
CA ALA A 390 6.66 -2.68 18.96
C ALA A 390 7.26 -3.34 17.71
N TYR A 391 6.47 -3.44 16.65
CA TYR A 391 6.83 -4.10 15.39
C TYR A 391 7.01 -3.14 14.20
N ARG A 392 7.03 -1.83 14.44
CA ARG A 392 7.22 -0.81 13.41
C ARG A 392 8.70 -0.71 13.01
N ASP A 393 8.99 -0.75 11.71
CA ASP A 393 10.34 -0.57 11.12
C ASP A 393 11.42 -1.59 11.55
N LEU A 394 11.04 -2.80 11.98
CA LEU A 394 12.01 -3.81 12.45
C LEU A 394 12.90 -4.39 11.35
N GLU A 395 12.46 -4.32 10.09
CA GLU A 395 13.11 -4.90 8.92
C GLU A 395 14.04 -3.93 8.21
N GLN A 396 14.01 -2.65 8.58
CA GLN A 396 14.93 -1.68 8.03
C GLN A 396 16.36 -2.05 8.45
N THR A 397 17.14 -2.55 7.49
CA THR A 397 18.58 -2.71 7.69
C THR A 397 19.21 -1.33 7.88
N MET A 398 20.31 -1.26 8.64
CA MET A 398 21.07 -0.01 8.85
C MET A 398 21.61 0.64 7.56
N GLU A 399 21.44 0.00 6.39
CA GLU A 399 21.79 0.54 5.07
C GLU A 399 20.73 1.50 4.51
N ASP A 400 19.50 1.49 5.06
CA ASP A 400 18.34 2.25 4.52
C ASP A 400 17.83 3.37 5.45
N ASN A 401 18.60 3.73 6.47
CA ASN A 401 18.25 4.79 7.42
C ASN A 401 18.57 6.22 6.91
N GLY A 402 18.87 6.37 5.63
CA GLY A 402 19.30 7.65 5.04
C GLY A 402 20.67 8.18 5.53
N LEU A 403 21.39 7.42 6.38
CA LEU A 403 22.74 7.78 6.81
C LEU A 403 23.75 7.45 5.71
N ARG A 404 24.83 8.23 5.66
CA ARG A 404 25.93 8.03 4.72
C ARG A 404 26.76 6.80 5.09
N SER A 405 27.23 6.07 4.07
CA SER A 405 28.15 4.95 4.23
C SER A 405 29.58 5.43 4.49
N LEU A 406 30.48 4.52 4.90
CA LEU A 406 31.92 4.80 4.97
C LEU A 406 32.49 5.27 3.62
N ALA A 407 32.02 4.67 2.52
CA ALA A 407 32.45 5.02 1.18
C ALA A 407 32.03 6.45 0.80
N ASP A 408 30.85 6.90 1.24
CA ASP A 408 30.35 8.25 0.96
C ASP A 408 31.14 9.35 1.66
N VAL A 409 31.78 9.03 2.79
CA VAL A 409 32.72 9.93 3.49
C VAL A 409 34.18 9.74 3.04
N GLY A 410 34.43 8.90 2.03
CA GLY A 410 35.76 8.65 1.48
C GLY A 410 36.67 7.84 2.41
N MET A 411 36.10 7.03 3.31
CA MET A 411 36.84 6.20 4.25
C MET A 411 36.67 4.71 3.95
N THR A 412 37.59 3.92 4.48
CA THR A 412 37.60 2.46 4.38
C THR A 412 37.47 1.81 5.76
N GLU A 413 37.11 0.53 5.80
CA GLU A 413 37.02 -0.25 7.05
C GLU A 413 38.32 -0.25 7.86
N GLU A 414 39.47 -0.20 7.19
CA GLU A 414 40.79 -0.17 7.83
C GLU A 414 41.07 1.15 8.58
N GLN A 415 40.30 2.19 8.31
CA GLN A 415 40.42 3.51 8.94
C GLN A 415 39.42 3.73 10.07
N VAL A 416 38.58 2.73 10.36
CA VAL A 416 37.60 2.80 11.44
C VAL A 416 38.30 2.53 12.76
N ILE A 417 38.22 3.49 13.67
CA ILE A 417 38.88 3.47 14.96
C ILE A 417 37.95 2.80 15.99
N THR A 418 38.50 1.88 16.77
CA THR A 418 37.73 1.06 17.72
C THR A 418 38.15 1.25 19.17
N ASP A 419 39.11 2.14 19.45
CA ASP A 419 39.49 2.53 20.80
C ASP A 419 40.01 3.99 20.89
N MET A 420 39.93 4.59 22.09
CA MET A 420 40.32 5.99 22.30
C MET A 420 41.83 6.23 22.17
N GLN A 421 42.67 5.21 22.40
CA GLN A 421 44.12 5.36 22.30
C GLN A 421 44.55 5.53 20.84
N GLU A 422 44.00 4.71 19.95
CA GLU A 422 44.17 4.84 18.51
C GLU A 422 43.60 6.16 17.99
N TYR A 423 42.43 6.57 18.49
CA TYR A 423 41.82 7.85 18.14
C TYR A 423 42.72 9.04 18.47
N PHE A 424 43.28 9.11 19.69
CA PHE A 424 44.18 10.18 20.07
C PHE A 424 45.50 10.17 19.30
N ARG A 425 46.02 8.97 19.00
CA ARG A 425 47.22 8.83 18.16
C ARG A 425 46.97 9.38 16.76
N ASP A 426 45.85 9.06 16.16
CA ASP A 426 45.52 9.52 14.81
C ASP A 426 45.32 11.05 14.78
N CYS A 427 44.60 11.63 15.76
CA CYS A 427 44.49 13.09 15.91
C CYS A 427 45.87 13.78 16.06
N TYR A 428 46.79 13.19 16.83
CA TYR A 428 48.16 13.68 16.96
C TYR A 428 48.88 13.73 15.60
N GLU A 429 48.84 12.61 14.87
CA GLU A 429 49.51 12.47 13.58
C GLU A 429 48.94 13.43 12.52
N GLN A 430 47.61 13.59 12.48
CA GLN A 430 46.97 14.52 11.55
C GLN A 430 47.33 15.99 11.83
N ILE A 431 47.46 16.40 13.10
CA ILE A 431 47.91 17.76 13.44
C ILE A 431 49.37 17.98 13.03
N LEU A 432 50.25 17.02 13.29
CA LEU A 432 51.65 17.09 12.87
C LEU A 432 51.79 17.19 11.34
N GLN A 433 50.98 16.42 10.62
CA GLN A 433 50.99 16.40 9.16
C GLN A 433 50.52 17.73 8.55
N ASN A 434 49.52 18.37 9.15
CA ASN A 434 48.98 19.64 8.66
C ASN A 434 49.79 20.86 9.11
N GLY A 435 50.39 20.81 10.32
CA GLY A 435 51.20 21.88 10.88
C GLY A 435 50.38 23.09 11.36
N THR A 436 50.93 24.30 11.21
CA THR A 436 50.28 25.57 11.60
C THR A 436 49.31 26.07 10.52
N GLY A 437 48.21 26.69 10.92
CA GLY A 437 47.19 27.21 10.02
C GLY A 437 45.79 26.72 10.37
N ARG A 438 44.83 26.94 9.46
CA ARG A 438 43.44 26.49 9.60
C ARG A 438 43.16 25.34 8.65
N TYR A 439 42.66 24.23 9.17
CA TYR A 439 42.34 23.03 8.40
C TYR A 439 41.25 22.21 9.09
N THR A 440 40.65 21.29 8.32
CA THR A 440 39.68 20.33 8.81
C THR A 440 40.21 18.93 8.59
N PHE A 441 40.07 18.07 9.59
CA PHE A 441 40.38 16.66 9.47
C PHE A 441 39.30 15.78 10.10
N TYR A 442 39.34 14.49 9.79
CA TYR A 442 38.24 13.57 10.05
C TYR A 442 38.72 12.28 10.71
N ASN A 443 37.88 11.73 11.57
CA ASN A 443 38.03 10.40 12.15
C ASN A 443 36.69 9.67 12.08
N VAL A 444 36.71 8.35 11.93
CA VAL A 444 35.50 7.54 12.13
C VAL A 444 35.71 6.59 13.29
N ILE A 445 34.80 6.63 14.27
CA ILE A 445 34.77 5.70 15.39
C ILE A 445 33.59 4.73 15.26
N ALA A 446 33.73 3.51 15.79
CA ALA A 446 32.66 2.51 15.77
C ALA A 446 32.16 2.14 17.17
N GLY A 447 30.84 2.07 17.31
CA GLY A 447 30.14 1.62 18.52
C GLY A 447 29.81 2.73 19.51
N ASP A 448 28.62 2.62 20.12
CA ASP A 448 28.08 3.59 21.07
C ASP A 448 28.93 3.73 22.33
N GLU A 449 29.54 2.63 22.80
CA GLU A 449 30.43 2.64 23.98
C GLU A 449 31.63 3.57 23.76
N LEU A 450 32.22 3.53 22.56
CA LEU A 450 33.37 4.38 22.22
C LEU A 450 32.95 5.83 21.98
N LEU A 451 31.76 6.07 21.44
CA LEU A 451 31.19 7.42 21.31
C LEU A 451 30.97 8.06 22.69
N ASP A 452 30.42 7.31 23.64
CA ASP A 452 30.24 7.77 25.01
C ASP A 452 31.58 8.08 25.67
N GLU A 453 32.57 7.21 25.51
CA GLU A 453 33.93 7.43 26.01
C GLU A 453 34.56 8.68 25.38
N TRP A 454 34.42 8.86 24.06
CA TRP A 454 34.86 10.05 23.34
C TRP A 454 34.22 11.31 23.92
N TYR A 455 32.89 11.31 24.09
CA TYR A 455 32.16 12.46 24.63
C TYR A 455 32.66 12.84 26.02
N GLN A 456 32.86 11.86 26.90
CA GLN A 456 33.40 12.08 28.24
C GLN A 456 34.82 12.65 28.21
N ASN A 457 35.69 12.14 27.34
CA ASN A 457 37.06 12.65 27.21
C ASN A 457 37.10 14.12 26.76
N TYR A 458 36.22 14.51 25.84
CA TYR A 458 36.18 15.89 25.35
C TYR A 458 35.51 16.87 26.32
N GLN A 459 34.43 16.46 27.00
CA GLN A 459 33.78 17.26 28.05
C GLN A 459 34.72 17.51 29.24
N ASN A 460 35.53 16.53 29.61
CA ASN A 460 36.49 16.64 30.72
C ASN A 460 37.86 17.21 30.28
N GLU A 461 37.96 17.70 29.04
CA GLU A 461 39.18 18.26 28.43
C GLU A 461 40.41 17.32 28.42
N TYR A 462 40.22 16.00 28.53
CA TYR A 462 41.30 15.02 28.55
C TYR A 462 42.12 15.01 27.24
N TYR A 463 41.47 15.33 26.12
CA TYR A 463 42.11 15.45 24.81
C TYR A 463 43.32 16.41 24.79
N ARG A 464 43.32 17.42 25.67
CA ARG A 464 44.42 18.39 25.80
C ARG A 464 45.74 17.69 26.12
N GLN A 465 45.72 16.88 27.19
CA GLN A 465 46.88 16.12 27.65
C GLN A 465 47.14 14.88 26.80
N ALA A 466 46.07 14.28 26.26
CA ALA A 466 46.18 13.04 25.51
C ALA A 466 46.93 13.21 24.17
N TYR A 467 46.70 14.31 23.44
CA TYR A 467 47.42 14.55 22.18
C TYR A 467 47.73 16.03 21.89
N MET A 468 46.83 16.96 22.21
CA MET A 468 46.90 18.32 21.68
C MET A 468 48.12 19.11 22.17
N GLU A 469 48.44 19.08 23.46
CA GLU A 469 49.59 19.80 24.03
C GLU A 469 50.93 19.31 23.46
N SER A 470 51.04 17.98 23.29
CA SER A 470 52.22 17.37 22.68
C SER A 470 52.32 17.74 21.20
N ALA A 471 51.21 17.72 20.46
CA ALA A 471 51.18 18.09 19.05
C ALA A 471 51.56 19.56 18.84
N MET A 472 50.99 20.47 19.63
CA MET A 472 51.31 21.90 19.58
C MET A 472 52.79 22.19 19.89
N THR A 473 53.35 21.49 20.86
CA THR A 473 54.78 21.64 21.22
C THR A 473 55.67 21.22 20.06
N GLU A 474 55.37 20.09 19.41
CA GLU A 474 56.16 19.55 18.31
C GLU A 474 56.16 20.47 17.08
N ILE A 475 55.00 21.03 16.74
CA ILE A 475 54.87 21.96 15.60
C ILE A 475 55.23 23.41 15.94
N GLY A 476 55.62 23.69 17.19
CA GLY A 476 56.03 25.02 17.65
C GLY A 476 54.90 26.06 17.72
N ALA A 477 53.65 25.61 17.89
CA ALA A 477 52.48 26.48 17.97
C ALA A 477 52.31 27.10 19.37
N SER A 478 51.78 28.31 19.41
CA SER A 478 51.53 29.08 20.62
C SER A 478 50.08 28.99 21.11
N SER A 479 49.14 28.74 20.20
CA SER A 479 47.72 28.59 20.53
C SER A 479 46.99 27.69 19.52
N CYS A 480 45.90 27.07 19.96
CA CYS A 480 45.04 26.24 19.13
C CYS A 480 43.57 26.47 19.52
N GLU A 481 42.73 26.71 18.52
CA GLU A 481 41.28 26.66 18.64
C GLU A 481 40.76 25.44 17.89
N MET A 482 39.80 24.73 18.46
CA MET A 482 39.22 23.52 17.88
C MET A 482 37.71 23.52 18.07
N ALA A 483 36.97 23.24 17.00
CA ALA A 483 35.54 22.96 17.01
C ALA A 483 35.30 21.53 16.51
N LEU A 484 34.31 20.85 17.10
CA LEU A 484 33.98 19.46 16.78
C LEU A 484 32.58 19.38 16.19
N GLY A 485 32.46 18.66 15.09
CA GLY A 485 31.20 18.18 14.52
C GLY A 485 31.11 16.66 14.64
N MET A 486 29.89 16.13 14.66
CA MET A 486 29.63 14.69 14.64
C MET A 486 28.47 14.39 13.70
N GLU A 487 28.63 13.35 12.88
CA GLU A 487 27.62 12.81 11.97
C GLU A 487 27.53 11.29 12.19
N GLN A 488 26.32 10.77 12.38
CA GLN A 488 26.11 9.32 12.46
C GLN A 488 26.15 8.72 11.05
N LEU A 489 26.84 7.59 10.92
CA LEU A 489 26.99 6.83 9.68
C LEU A 489 26.33 5.44 9.81
N GLN A 490 26.17 4.77 8.68
CA GLN A 490 25.70 3.39 8.63
C GLN A 490 26.59 2.43 9.44
N GLY A 491 25.96 1.41 10.03
CA GLY A 491 26.65 0.34 10.77
C GLY A 491 27.12 0.73 12.18
N GLY A 492 26.43 1.67 12.84
CA GLY A 492 26.76 2.09 14.22
C GLY A 492 28.10 2.84 14.32
N ARG A 493 28.39 3.67 13.31
CA ARG A 493 29.65 4.42 13.19
C ARG A 493 29.39 5.92 13.26
N TYR A 494 30.42 6.67 13.61
CA TYR A 494 30.32 8.12 13.80
C TYR A 494 31.51 8.83 13.16
N LEU A 495 31.23 9.75 12.22
CA LEU A 495 32.22 10.66 11.66
C LEU A 495 32.42 11.82 12.62
N ILE A 496 33.64 11.99 13.11
CA ILE A 496 34.06 13.12 13.93
C ILE A 496 34.82 14.11 13.03
N ILE A 497 34.34 15.34 13.01
CA ILE A 497 34.87 16.44 12.20
C ILE A 497 35.63 17.39 13.12
N HIS A 498 36.91 17.61 12.86
CA HIS A 498 37.75 18.54 13.62
C HIS A 498 38.04 19.76 12.77
N GLU A 499 37.50 20.91 13.15
CA GLU A 499 37.91 22.19 12.58
C GLU A 499 38.93 22.83 13.50
N VAL A 500 40.19 22.90 13.06
CA VAL A 500 41.30 23.35 13.90
C VAL A 500 41.94 24.61 13.32
N SER A 501 42.28 25.54 14.20
CA SER A 501 43.05 26.75 13.91
C SER A 501 44.26 26.84 14.84
N VAL A 502 45.44 26.56 14.31
CA VAL A 502 46.71 26.51 15.04
C VAL A 502 47.56 27.73 14.69
N LEU A 503 48.02 28.48 15.70
CA LEU A 503 48.78 29.73 15.55
C LEU A 503 50.16 29.72 16.24
#